data_AF-A0A372NQ76-F1
#
_entry.id   AF-A0A372NQ76-F1
#
_cell.length_a   1.000
_cell.length_b   1.000
_cell.length_c   1.000
_cell.angle_alpha   90.00
_cell.angle_beta   90.00
_cell.angle_gamma   90.00
#
_symmetry.space_group_name_H-M   'P 1'
#
loop_
_entity.id
_entity.type
_entity.pdbx_description
1 polymer ?
#
loop_
_entity_poly.entity_id
_entity_poly.type
_entity_poly.pdbx_seq_one_letter_code
_entity_poly.pdbx_strand_id
1 'polypeptide(L)'
;MFNKIKQLLAAAALLAISLPAMAQSGVNGLNTATTTLKTYVAPVTNITLVIGGIVGIVGAIRVYSKWNSGDQDINKELMGWGGSCVFLVVSALVVKAFFGL
;
A
#
# COMPACT_ATOMS: atom_id res chain seq x y z
N MET A 1 44.78 -13.06 42.07
CA MET A 1 43.66 -13.78 41.41
C MET A 1 42.33 -13.04 41.50
N PHE A 2 41.96 -12.45 42.64
CA PHE A 2 40.67 -11.75 42.83
C PHE A 2 40.36 -10.61 41.84
N ASN A 3 41.36 -9.84 41.38
CA ASN A 3 41.12 -8.73 40.45
C ASN A 3 40.73 -9.19 39.02
N LYS A 4 41.29 -10.31 38.55
CA LYS A 4 40.92 -10.90 37.25
C LYS A 4 39.49 -11.45 37.28
N ILE A 5 39.07 -12.00 38.41
CA ILE A 5 37.70 -12.49 38.62
C ILE A 5 36.70 -11.33 38.62
N LYS A 6 37.02 -10.20 39.27
CA LYS A 6 36.18 -8.98 39.22
C LYS A 6 36.07 -8.40 37.81
N GLN A 7 37.17 -8.40 37.04
CA GLN A 7 37.17 -7.96 35.64
C GLN A 7 36.34 -8.88 34.73
N LEU A 8 36.41 -10.20 34.94
CA LEU A 8 35.58 -11.17 34.22
C LEU A 8 34.09 -11.03 34.56
N LEU A 9 33.75 -10.80 35.84
CA LEU A 9 32.37 -10.55 36.27
C LEU A 9 31.81 -9.24 35.71
N ALA A 10 32.63 -8.18 35.64
CA ALA A 10 32.22 -6.91 35.03
C ALA A 10 31.98 -7.05 33.51
N ALA A 11 32.82 -7.81 32.81
CA ALA A 11 32.62 -8.11 31.39
C ALA A 11 31.35 -8.96 31.15
N ALA A 12 31.10 -9.96 32.00
CA ALA A 12 29.89 -10.78 31.94
C ALA A 12 28.61 -9.95 32.22
N ALA A 13 28.67 -9.00 33.15
CA ALA A 13 27.55 -8.09 33.43
C ALA A 13 27.27 -7.15 32.25
N LEU A 14 28.30 -6.61 31.61
CA LEU A 14 28.15 -5.78 30.40
C LEU A 14 27.53 -6.56 29.23
N LEU A 15 27.92 -7.82 29.05
CA LEU A 15 27.31 -8.71 28.05
C LEU A 15 25.85 -9.01 28.40
N ALA A 16 25.53 -9.28 29.68
CA ALA A 16 24.16 -9.53 30.15
C ALA A 16 23.19 -8.35 29.89
N ILE A 17 23.68 -7.12 30.01
CA ILE A 17 22.89 -5.89 29.76
C ILE A 17 22.67 -5.64 28.25
N SER A 18 23.48 -6.23 27.37
CA SER A 18 23.32 -6.09 25.91
C SER A 18 22.27 -7.03 25.29
N LEU A 19 21.92 -8.15 25.96
CA LEU A 19 20.88 -9.07 25.50
C LEU A 19 19.47 -8.43 25.37
N PRO A 20 18.97 -7.62 26.33
CA PRO A 20 17.67 -6.96 26.18
C PRO A 20 17.66 -5.87 25.10
N ALA A 21 18.83 -5.35 24.67
CA ALA A 21 18.90 -4.35 23.59
C ALA A 21 18.60 -4.94 22.20
N MET A 22 18.79 -6.25 22.03
CA MET A 22 18.46 -7.00 20.81
C MET A 22 16.99 -7.47 20.79
N ALA A 23 16.28 -7.37 21.91
CA ALA A 23 14.85 -7.65 22.05
C ALA A 23 14.02 -6.35 22.02
N GLN A 24 14.44 -5.37 21.20
CA GLN A 24 13.67 -4.16 20.98
C GLN A 24 12.26 -4.56 20.52
N SER A 25 11.29 -4.25 21.40
CA SER A 25 9.87 -4.57 21.33
C SER A 25 9.37 -4.88 19.91
N GLY A 26 8.80 -6.08 19.70
CA GLY A 26 8.17 -6.44 18.42
C GLY A 26 7.16 -5.39 17.92
N VAL A 27 6.59 -4.60 18.84
CA VAL A 27 5.73 -3.44 18.54
C VAL A 27 6.48 -2.35 17.78
N ASN A 28 7.75 -2.07 18.11
CA ASN A 28 8.58 -1.10 17.37
C ASN A 28 8.90 -1.60 15.96
N GLY A 29 9.14 -2.91 15.79
CA GLY A 29 9.29 -3.53 14.48
C GLY A 29 8.02 -3.41 13.64
N LEU A 30 6.85 -3.70 14.22
CA LEU A 30 5.55 -3.57 13.57
C LEU A 30 5.21 -2.12 13.21
N ASN A 31 5.53 -1.15 14.09
CA ASN A 31 5.33 0.27 13.83
C ASN A 31 6.20 0.77 12.67
N THR A 32 7.44 0.30 12.61
CA THR A 32 8.37 0.61 11.51
C THR A 32 7.86 0.03 10.20
N ALA A 33 7.48 -1.26 10.19
CA ALA A 33 6.92 -1.91 9.01
C ALA A 33 5.65 -1.20 8.52
N THR A 34 4.74 -0.82 9.43
CA THR A 34 3.50 -0.11 9.10
C THR A 34 3.80 1.26 8.48
N THR A 35 4.76 2.01 9.03
CA THR A 35 5.15 3.32 8.48
C THR A 35 5.73 3.18 7.08
N THR A 36 6.61 2.21 6.88
CA THR A 36 7.17 1.90 5.57
C THR A 36 6.09 1.52 4.56
N LEU A 37 5.14 0.66 4.92
CA LEU A 37 4.02 0.29 4.05
C LEU A 37 3.16 1.49 3.64
N LYS A 38 2.91 2.43 4.57
CA LYS A 38 2.15 3.66 4.27
C LYS A 38 2.82 4.50 3.18
N THR A 39 4.15 4.56 3.12
CA THR A 39 4.86 5.34 2.09
C THR A 39 4.62 4.82 0.67
N TYR A 40 4.29 3.52 0.50
CA TYR A 40 4.03 2.92 -0.80
C TYR A 40 2.58 3.09 -1.28
N VAL A 41 1.64 3.42 -0.39
CA VAL A 41 0.21 3.49 -0.73
C VAL A 41 -0.05 4.57 -1.79
N ALA A 42 0.47 5.78 -1.60
CA ALA A 42 0.27 6.89 -2.52
C ALA A 42 0.82 6.60 -3.95
N PRO A 43 2.09 6.17 -4.13
CA PRO A 43 2.63 5.90 -5.46
C PRO A 43 1.92 4.72 -6.14
N VAL A 44 1.60 3.64 -5.41
CA VAL A 44 0.86 2.50 -5.97
C VAL A 44 -0.54 2.93 -6.44
N THR A 45 -1.26 3.71 -5.62
CA THR A 45 -2.59 4.23 -5.99
C THR A 45 -2.52 5.08 -7.26
N ASN A 46 -1.50 5.92 -7.40
CA ASN A 46 -1.33 6.75 -8.60
C ASN A 46 -1.06 5.90 -9.85
N ILE A 47 -0.23 4.85 -9.75
CA ILE A 47 0.01 3.91 -10.87
C ILE A 47 -1.29 3.20 -11.25
N THR A 48 -2.06 2.72 -10.27
CA THR A 48 -3.36 2.09 -10.52
C THR A 48 -4.34 3.05 -11.21
N LEU A 49 -4.37 4.32 -10.82
CA LEU A 49 -5.19 5.33 -11.48
C LEU A 49 -4.77 5.57 -12.93
N VAL A 50 -3.46 5.62 -13.21
CA VAL A 50 -2.94 5.78 -14.58
C VAL A 50 -3.33 4.59 -15.45
N ILE A 51 -3.11 3.36 -14.97
CA ILE A 51 -3.51 2.13 -15.69
C ILE A 51 -5.03 2.12 -15.89
N GLY A 52 -5.79 2.47 -14.86
CA GLY A 52 -7.23 2.61 -14.90
C GLY A 52 -7.72 3.59 -15.96
N GLY A 53 -7.05 4.75 -16.08
CA GLY A 53 -7.33 5.74 -17.10
C GLY A 53 -7.09 5.20 -18.52
N ILE A 54 -5.96 4.50 -18.73
CA ILE A 54 -5.64 3.87 -20.03
C ILE A 54 -6.71 2.85 -20.41
N VAL A 55 -7.07 1.94 -19.49
CA VAL A 55 -8.12 0.94 -19.73
C VAL A 55 -9.49 1.61 -19.94
N GLY A 56 -9.77 2.69 -19.21
CA GLY A 56 -10.98 3.49 -19.36
C GLY A 56 -11.12 4.10 -20.75
N ILE A 57 -10.03 4.61 -21.33
CA ILE A 57 -10.01 5.12 -22.70
C ILE A 57 -10.30 4.01 -23.71
N VAL A 58 -9.69 2.83 -23.55
CA VAL A 58 -9.97 1.67 -24.42
C VAL A 58 -11.44 1.26 -24.34
N GLY A 59 -12.02 1.24 -23.14
CA GLY A 59 -13.45 1.01 -22.94
C GLY A 59 -14.33 2.05 -23.63
N ALA A 60 -13.95 3.32 -23.57
CA ALA A 60 -14.67 4.42 -24.22
C ALA A 60 -14.71 4.25 -25.75
N ILE A 61 -13.59 3.84 -26.36
CA ILE A 61 -13.50 3.56 -27.79
C ILE A 61 -14.46 2.42 -28.18
N ARG A 62 -14.54 1.36 -27.37
CA ARG A 62 -15.47 0.23 -27.60
C ARG A 62 -16.92 0.69 -27.53
N VAL A 63 -17.30 1.46 -26.50
CA VAL A 63 -18.66 2.00 -26.35
C VAL A 63 -19.00 2.88 -27.55
N TYR A 64 -18.10 3.78 -27.95
CA TYR A 64 -18.27 4.61 -29.14
C TYR A 64 -18.49 3.78 -30.41
N SER A 65 -17.69 2.72 -30.63
CA SER A 65 -17.84 1.84 -31.79
C SER A 65 -19.21 1.16 -31.84
N LYS A 66 -19.71 0.67 -30.70
CA LYS A 66 -21.03 0.04 -30.60
C LYS A 66 -22.18 1.01 -30.78
N TRP A 67 -22.03 2.23 -30.28
CA TRP A 67 -23.01 3.30 -30.49
C TRP A 67 -23.17 3.61 -31.98
N ASN A 68 -22.06 3.77 -32.71
CA ASN A 68 -22.09 4.02 -34.14
C ASN A 68 -22.60 2.82 -34.96
N SER A 69 -22.50 1.61 -34.42
CA SER A 69 -22.98 0.39 -35.08
C SER A 69 -24.47 0.10 -34.84
N GLY A 70 -25.16 0.92 -34.03
CA GLY A 70 -26.57 0.72 -33.69
C GLY A 70 -26.84 -0.51 -32.81
N ASP A 71 -25.85 -0.93 -31.99
CA ASP A 71 -25.99 -2.06 -31.06
C ASP A 71 -27.12 -1.77 -30.05
N GLN A 72 -28.04 -2.72 -29.87
CA GLN A 72 -29.18 -2.58 -28.95
C GLN A 72 -28.74 -2.52 -27.48
N ASP A 73 -27.56 -3.08 -27.14
CA ASP A 73 -27.04 -3.13 -25.78
C ASP A 73 -26.17 -1.90 -25.42
N ILE A 74 -26.14 -0.86 -26.25
CA ILE A 74 -25.25 0.29 -26.03
C ILE A 74 -25.50 0.99 -24.69
N ASN A 75 -26.75 1.13 -24.27
CA ASN A 75 -27.09 1.75 -22.98
C ASN A 75 -26.53 0.94 -21.80
N LYS A 76 -26.54 -0.39 -21.90
CA LYS A 76 -25.99 -1.28 -20.87
C LYS A 76 -24.47 -1.19 -20.82
N GLU A 77 -23.80 -1.20 -21.99
CA GLU A 77 -22.35 -1.05 -22.03
C GLU A 77 -21.89 0.35 -21.56
N LEU A 78 -22.59 1.41 -21.95
CA LEU A 78 -22.30 2.78 -21.51
C LEU A 78 -22.44 2.92 -19.99
N MET A 79 -23.52 2.40 -19.40
CA MET A 79 -23.70 2.43 -17.95
C MET A 79 -22.64 1.59 -17.23
N GLY A 80 -22.29 0.41 -17.76
CA GLY A 80 -21.26 -0.46 -17.17
C GLY A 80 -19.87 0.19 -17.20
N TRP A 81 -19.50 0.76 -18.35
CA TRP A 81 -18.26 1.52 -18.50
C TRP A 81 -18.24 2.76 -17.61
N GLY A 82 -19.27 3.60 -17.67
CA GLY A 82 -19.36 4.84 -16.88
C GLY A 82 -19.33 4.58 -15.39
N GLY A 83 -20.10 3.58 -14.91
CA GLY A 83 -20.08 3.16 -13.51
C GLY A 83 -18.71 2.64 -13.06
N SER A 84 -18.02 1.87 -13.91
CA SER A 84 -16.67 1.37 -13.60
C SER A 84 -15.63 2.50 -13.49
N CYS A 85 -15.73 3.53 -14.34
CA CYS A 85 -14.83 4.68 -14.29
C CYS A 85 -15.04 5.50 -13.01
N VAL A 86 -16.30 5.74 -12.63
CA VAL A 86 -16.62 6.44 -11.37
C VAL A 86 -16.12 5.63 -10.18
N PHE A 87 -16.37 4.32 -10.16
CA PHE A 87 -15.88 3.44 -9.10
C PHE A 87 -14.36 3.49 -8.96
N LEU A 88 -13.62 3.49 -10.08
CA LEU A 88 -12.16 3.56 -10.06
C LEU A 88 -11.66 4.84 -9.40
N VAL A 89 -12.23 6.00 -9.74
CA VAL A 89 -11.87 7.29 -9.14
C VAL A 89 -12.22 7.32 -7.64
N VAL A 90 -13.42 6.88 -7.28
CA VAL A 90 -13.87 6.84 -5.87
C VAL A 90 -13.01 5.88 -5.05
N SER A 91 -12.67 4.71 -5.60
CA SER A 91 -11.84 3.72 -4.91
C SER A 91 -10.46 4.28 -4.53
N ALA A 92 -9.86 5.12 -5.37
CA ALA A 92 -8.60 5.78 -5.04
C ALA A 92 -8.74 6.78 -3.90
N LEU A 93 -9.87 7.49 -3.79
CA LEU A 93 -10.15 8.38 -2.65
C LEU A 93 -10.33 7.58 -1.36
N VAL A 94 -11.09 6.47 -1.43
CA VAL A 94 -11.32 5.58 -0.28
C VAL A 94 -10.02 4.97 0.22
N VAL A 95 -9.17 4.48 -0.68
CA VAL A 95 -7.86 3.93 -0.31
C VAL A 95 -7.00 5.00 0.35
N LYS A 96 -6.88 6.20 -0.24
CA LYS A 96 -6.12 7.31 0.38
C LYS A 96 -6.67 7.68 1.77
N ALA A 97 -7.99 7.74 1.92
CA ALA A 97 -8.65 8.03 3.19
C ALA A 97 -8.33 7.00 4.29
N PHE A 98 -8.25 5.70 3.98
CA PHE A 98 -7.87 4.67 4.96
C PHE A 98 -6.47 4.88 5.55
N PHE A 99 -5.57 5.51 4.79
CA PHE A 99 -4.19 5.75 5.22
C PHE A 99 -3.94 7.20 5.67
N GLY A 100 -4.96 8.05 5.67
CA GLY A 100 -4.87 9.46 6.08
C GLY A 100 -4.11 10.33 5.07
N LEU A 101 -4.21 10.00 3.78
CA LEU A 101 -3.59 10.71 2.64
C LEU A 101 -4.59 11.61 1.91
#